data_AF-A0A6G0TH20-F1
#
_entry.id   AF-A0A6G0TH20-F1
#
_cell.length_a   1.000
_cell.length_b   1.000
_cell.length_c   1.000
_cell.angle_alpha   90.00
_cell.angle_beta   90.00
_cell.angle_gamma   90.00
#
_symmetry.space_group_name_H-M   'P 1'
#
loop_
_entity.id
_entity.type
_entity.pdbx_description
1 polymer ?
#
loop_
_entity_poly.entity_id
_entity_poly.type
_entity_poly.pdbx_seq_one_letter_code
_entity_poly.pdbx_strand_id
1 'polypeptide(L)'
;MLAKEFYTIIQNEESVTNFLISKNLLVNVENILCDRCSSEMKYYIKKERGKERKLLRCKRKRKNNNFWTYLDKNGRNNSGLSIGAQLELVYYWCQDLKQSIIITLTSRSAHTVCDWMYLCRDVPVRIFENRNKLGGPGIVIQVDECLLRGSRKNNKGRLRLGDLPSENLNVDDDSENVDPLENAARNYGRRLDGPCVFGLCDNNEGRYFVIQKRDKVNAGSIIHSDGWSGYNGLSDLGYSHNVVNHSENFVDPISKAHTQRIESLWRPLRLKIVKNMCGTTPELFPRYNIITKKSSKVWGLRNFVMEFGESVFSTDNIILFCKICNVKVTNEKRFSIIQHLKTDKHIRSAARLENKKTNNVQQLVTNRNSKLSEFNSDLCKTFLSANIPLYKLKNTHFKSSLEKYMQRDVPDESTLRKYYVNDCYNKIMDKIRATVQDKKIWVSIDETTDM
;
A
#
# COMPACT_ATOMS: atom_id res chain seq x y z
N MET A 1 -8.28 -14.17 6.56
CA MET A 1 -9.16 -14.75 7.59
C MET A 1 -10.06 -13.64 8.08
N LEU A 2 -11.36 -13.82 7.90
CA LEU A 2 -12.39 -12.91 8.37
C LEU A 2 -12.64 -13.13 9.86
N ALA A 3 -13.18 -12.13 10.56
CA ALA A 3 -13.49 -12.24 11.99
C ALA A 3 -14.40 -13.44 12.30
N LYS A 4 -15.41 -13.72 11.45
CA LYS A 4 -16.30 -14.88 11.59
C LYS A 4 -15.55 -16.22 11.61
N GLU A 5 -14.56 -16.38 10.71
CA GLU A 5 -13.73 -17.60 10.59
C GLU A 5 -12.79 -17.72 11.81
N PHE A 6 -12.22 -16.58 12.22
CA PHE A 6 -11.35 -16.52 13.38
C PHE A 6 -12.08 -16.95 14.66
N TYR A 7 -13.28 -16.39 14.91
CA TYR A 7 -14.07 -16.74 16.08
C TYR A 7 -14.60 -18.17 16.06
N THR A 8 -14.82 -18.80 14.90
CA THR A 8 -15.08 -20.26 14.83
C THR A 8 -13.87 -21.11 15.21
N ILE A 9 -12.64 -20.64 14.97
CA ILE A 9 -11.42 -21.37 15.36
C ILE A 9 -11.18 -21.26 16.88
N ILE A 10 -11.37 -20.08 17.48
CA ILE A 10 -11.07 -19.87 18.90
C ILE A 10 -12.21 -20.25 19.88
N GLN A 11 -13.25 -20.96 19.43
CA GLN A 11 -14.35 -21.41 20.31
C GLN A 11 -13.88 -22.34 21.44
N ASN A 12 -12.88 -23.20 21.18
CA ASN A 12 -12.31 -24.12 22.15
C ASN A 12 -10.83 -24.41 21.83
N GLU A 13 -10.04 -24.81 22.83
CA GLU A 13 -8.59 -25.05 22.66
C GLU A 13 -8.28 -26.23 21.71
N GLU A 14 -9.22 -27.16 21.50
CA GLU A 14 -9.07 -28.29 20.58
C GLU A 14 -9.12 -27.82 19.11
N SER A 15 -10.13 -27.02 18.75
CA SER A 15 -10.25 -26.36 17.44
C SER A 15 -9.03 -25.48 17.13
N VAL A 16 -8.55 -24.72 18.13
CA VAL A 16 -7.29 -23.95 18.01
C VAL A 16 -6.09 -24.87 17.76
N THR A 17 -5.99 -25.98 18.49
CA THR A 17 -4.87 -26.93 18.34
C THR A 17 -4.90 -27.60 16.97
N ASN A 18 -6.06 -28.08 16.53
CA ASN A 18 -6.27 -28.70 15.21
C ASN A 18 -6.00 -27.70 14.07
N PHE A 19 -6.44 -26.45 14.22
CA PHE A 19 -6.10 -25.38 13.28
C PHE A 19 -4.58 -25.17 13.19
N LEU A 20 -3.88 -25.06 14.32
CA LEU A 20 -2.43 -24.85 14.34
C LEU A 20 -1.65 -26.08 13.81
N ILE A 21 -2.13 -27.29 14.04
CA ILE A 21 -1.60 -28.52 13.42
C ILE A 21 -1.78 -28.45 11.89
N SER A 22 -2.98 -28.08 11.40
CA SER A 22 -3.24 -27.93 9.96
C SER A 22 -2.38 -26.85 9.26
N LYS A 23 -1.73 -25.98 10.03
CA LYS A 23 -0.80 -24.95 9.55
C LYS A 23 0.67 -25.28 9.83
N ASN A 24 0.98 -26.50 10.28
CA ASN A 24 2.32 -26.94 10.69
C ASN A 24 2.97 -26.02 11.75
N LEU A 25 2.15 -25.37 12.58
CA LEU A 25 2.58 -24.53 13.70
C LEU A 25 2.67 -25.30 15.02
N LEU A 26 1.90 -26.40 15.12
CA LEU A 26 2.00 -27.43 16.15
C LEU A 26 2.15 -28.80 15.47
N VAL A 27 2.75 -29.77 16.17
CA VAL A 27 2.93 -31.14 15.69
C VAL A 27 1.70 -31.97 16.08
N ASN A 28 1.23 -32.86 15.19
CA ASN A 28 0.11 -33.74 15.48
C ASN A 28 0.49 -34.79 16.55
N VAL A 29 -0.35 -34.98 17.56
CA VAL A 29 0.08 -35.54 18.85
C VAL A 29 0.14 -37.08 18.90
N GLU A 30 -0.50 -37.75 17.95
CA GLU A 30 -0.73 -39.20 18.04
C GLU A 30 0.53 -40.07 17.94
N ASN A 31 1.66 -39.56 17.43
CA ASN A 31 2.95 -40.27 17.43
C ASN A 31 4.18 -39.32 17.47
N ILE A 32 4.25 -38.42 18.46
CA ILE A 32 5.39 -37.47 18.55
C ILE A 32 6.62 -38.13 19.18
N LEU A 33 7.54 -38.53 18.31
CA LEU A 33 8.96 -38.63 18.63
C LEU A 33 9.56 -37.21 18.68
N CYS A 34 10.39 -36.92 19.68
CA CYS A 34 11.06 -35.62 19.77
C CYS A 34 12.11 -35.46 18.66
N ASP A 35 11.96 -34.46 17.78
CA ASP A 35 12.86 -34.10 16.64
C ASP A 35 14.38 -34.02 16.94
N ARG A 36 14.78 -34.06 18.22
CA ARG A 36 16.19 -34.00 18.67
C ARG A 36 16.73 -35.26 19.32
N CYS A 37 15.87 -36.13 19.86
CA CYS A 37 16.33 -37.32 20.58
C CYS A 37 15.45 -38.55 20.34
N SER A 38 14.57 -38.48 19.33
CA SER A 38 13.62 -39.50 18.87
C SER A 38 12.83 -40.17 20.00
N SER A 39 12.66 -39.46 21.13
CA SER A 39 12.03 -39.99 22.34
C SER A 39 10.57 -39.59 22.37
N GLU A 40 9.71 -40.55 22.70
CA GLU A 40 8.26 -40.38 22.91
C GLU A 40 7.94 -39.19 23.83
N MET A 41 7.06 -38.30 23.40
CA MET A 41 6.54 -37.20 24.21
C MET A 41 5.29 -37.63 24.98
N LYS A 42 5.19 -37.28 26.27
CA LYS A 42 4.08 -37.69 27.15
C LYS A 42 3.24 -36.53 27.63
N TYR A 43 1.95 -36.80 27.86
CA TYR A 43 1.00 -35.88 28.47
C TYR A 43 1.19 -35.79 29.99
N TYR A 44 1.05 -34.58 30.52
CA TYR A 44 1.06 -34.26 31.94
C TYR A 44 -0.17 -33.40 32.25
N ILE A 45 -0.91 -33.73 33.31
CA ILE A 45 -2.00 -32.90 33.81
C ILE A 45 -1.43 -31.95 34.86
N LYS A 46 -1.53 -30.64 34.65
CA LYS A 46 -1.22 -29.63 35.66
C LYS A 46 -2.52 -29.04 36.19
N LYS A 47 -2.71 -29.09 37.51
CA LYS A 47 -3.82 -28.40 38.19
C LYS A 47 -3.36 -27.01 38.62
N GLU A 48 -4.04 -25.96 38.19
CA GLU A 48 -3.81 -24.57 38.63
C GLU A 48 -5.14 -23.90 38.94
N ARG A 49 -5.30 -23.39 40.17
CA ARG A 49 -6.48 -22.62 40.63
C ARG A 49 -7.83 -23.25 40.22
N GLY A 50 -7.98 -24.56 40.48
CA GLY A 50 -9.21 -25.31 40.18
C GLY A 50 -9.42 -25.68 38.71
N LYS A 51 -8.52 -25.34 37.79
CA LYS A 51 -8.58 -25.73 36.37
C LYS A 51 -7.49 -26.76 36.04
N GLU A 52 -7.86 -27.78 35.27
CA GLU A 52 -6.93 -28.81 34.79
C GLU A 52 -6.44 -28.46 33.38
N ARG A 53 -5.11 -28.46 33.17
CA ARG A 53 -4.48 -28.21 31.87
C ARG A 53 -3.64 -29.42 31.47
N LYS A 54 -3.98 -30.05 30.34
CA LYS A 54 -3.12 -31.06 29.69
C LYS A 54 -1.92 -30.36 29.03
N LEU A 55 -0.73 -30.92 29.22
CA LEU A 55 0.56 -30.39 28.75
C LEU A 55 1.38 -31.51 28.13
N LEU A 56 1.82 -31.36 26.88
CA LEU A 56 2.76 -32.31 26.26
C LEU A 56 4.22 -31.91 26.58
N ARG A 57 5.06 -32.86 27.00
CA ARG A 57 6.50 -32.64 27.23
C ARG A 57 7.37 -33.81 26.77
N CYS A 58 8.51 -33.47 26.18
CA CYS A 58 9.68 -34.35 26.10
C CYS A 58 10.40 -34.35 27.46
N LYS A 59 10.98 -35.49 27.84
CA LYS A 59 11.73 -35.66 29.10
C LYS A 59 13.11 -34.96 29.09
N ARG A 60 13.61 -34.56 27.91
CA ARG A 60 14.88 -33.80 27.71
C ARG A 60 14.57 -32.39 27.15
N LYS A 61 15.46 -31.40 27.39
CA LYS A 61 15.20 -29.94 27.18
C LYS A 61 14.87 -29.55 25.71
N ARG A 62 14.12 -28.46 25.56
CA ARG A 62 13.41 -28.00 24.34
C ARG A 62 14.24 -27.10 23.40
N LYS A 63 14.08 -27.26 22.07
CA LYS A 63 14.40 -26.33 20.94
C LYS A 63 13.85 -26.98 19.63
N ASN A 64 13.18 -26.34 18.66
CA ASN A 64 12.86 -24.93 18.36
C ASN A 64 11.42 -24.79 17.80
N ASN A 65 10.81 -23.60 17.91
CA ASN A 65 9.88 -23.01 16.90
C ASN A 65 9.80 -21.50 17.18
N ASN A 66 10.51 -20.68 16.39
CA ASN A 66 10.90 -19.31 16.76
C ASN A 66 9.73 -18.34 17.05
N PHE A 67 8.50 -18.67 16.65
CA PHE A 67 7.29 -17.88 16.91
C PHE A 67 6.72 -18.13 18.32
N TRP A 68 6.59 -19.40 18.73
CA TRP A 68 6.02 -19.79 20.04
C TRP A 68 7.07 -19.88 21.16
N THR A 69 8.36 -19.72 20.83
CA THR A 69 9.47 -19.78 21.79
C THR A 69 9.90 -18.41 22.32
N TYR A 70 8.96 -17.52 22.67
CA TYR A 70 9.30 -16.54 23.71
C TYR A 70 9.45 -17.30 25.02
N LEU A 71 10.70 -17.48 25.42
CA LEU A 71 11.08 -18.03 26.71
C LEU A 71 11.46 -16.84 27.59
N ASP A 72 10.94 -16.81 28.81
CA ASP A 72 11.39 -15.88 29.84
C ASP A 72 12.89 -16.09 30.16
N LYS A 73 13.48 -15.22 30.98
CA LYS A 73 14.87 -15.35 31.45
C LYS A 73 15.17 -16.72 32.09
N ASN A 74 14.15 -17.48 32.48
CA ASN A 74 14.23 -18.79 33.14
C ASN A 74 13.99 -19.97 32.16
N GLY A 75 13.91 -19.72 30.85
CA GLY A 75 13.76 -20.75 29.83
C GLY A 75 12.35 -21.35 29.73
N ARG A 76 11.31 -20.64 30.19
CA ARG A 76 9.91 -21.11 30.17
C ARG A 76 9.05 -20.18 29.31
N ASN A 77 8.17 -20.73 28.46
CA ASN A 77 7.04 -19.95 27.94
C ASN A 77 6.04 -19.79 29.10
N ASN A 78 6.15 -18.66 29.79
CA ASN A 78 5.55 -18.41 31.10
C ASN A 78 4.44 -17.35 31.02
N SER A 79 3.87 -17.14 29.83
CA SER A 79 2.89 -16.09 29.53
C SER A 79 1.57 -16.21 30.29
N GLY A 80 1.30 -17.34 30.97
CA GLY A 80 0.05 -17.63 31.67
C GLY A 80 -1.17 -17.87 30.76
N LEU A 81 -1.10 -17.44 29.49
CA LEU A 81 -2.22 -17.51 28.54
C LEU A 81 -2.43 -18.92 27.96
N SER A 82 -3.69 -19.20 27.59
CA SER A 82 -4.08 -20.36 26.76
C SER A 82 -3.67 -20.16 25.30
N ILE A 83 -3.67 -21.21 24.47
CA ILE A 83 -3.19 -21.07 23.08
C ILE A 83 -4.18 -20.23 22.26
N GLY A 84 -5.49 -20.36 22.50
CA GLY A 84 -6.51 -19.49 21.90
C GLY A 84 -6.32 -18.02 22.27
N ALA A 85 -6.04 -17.71 23.54
CA ALA A 85 -5.78 -16.35 24.00
C ALA A 85 -4.52 -15.72 23.37
N GLN A 86 -3.49 -16.53 23.10
CA GLN A 86 -2.28 -16.09 22.40
C GLN A 86 -2.57 -15.83 20.91
N LEU A 87 -3.29 -16.74 20.25
CA LEU A 87 -3.69 -16.60 18.85
C LEU A 87 -4.62 -15.39 18.63
N GLU A 88 -5.48 -15.07 19.60
CA GLU A 88 -6.32 -13.88 19.63
C GLU A 88 -5.50 -12.57 19.66
N LEU A 89 -4.49 -12.48 20.52
CA LEU A 89 -3.63 -11.29 20.56
C LEU A 89 -2.84 -11.11 19.25
N VAL A 90 -2.36 -12.22 18.65
CA VAL A 90 -1.72 -12.21 17.34
C VAL A 90 -2.71 -11.77 16.25
N TYR A 91 -3.95 -12.25 16.27
CA TYR A 91 -4.99 -11.85 15.32
C TYR A 91 -5.27 -10.34 15.39
N TYR A 92 -5.49 -9.78 16.59
CA TYR A 92 -5.72 -8.34 16.75
C TYR A 92 -4.51 -7.47 16.35
N TRP A 93 -3.28 -7.95 16.58
CA TRP A 93 -2.07 -7.31 16.06
C TRP A 93 -2.05 -7.29 14.52
N CYS A 94 -2.43 -8.40 13.87
CA CYS A 94 -2.55 -8.48 12.41
C CYS A 94 -3.63 -7.55 11.84
N GLN A 95 -4.63 -7.13 12.63
CA GLN A 95 -5.65 -6.15 12.26
C GLN A 95 -5.22 -4.68 12.54
N ASP A 96 -3.97 -4.42 12.98
CA ASP A 96 -3.44 -3.08 13.35
C ASP A 96 -4.32 -2.35 14.39
N LEU A 97 -4.97 -3.09 15.31
CA LEU A 97 -5.80 -2.52 16.37
C LEU A 97 -4.95 -1.78 17.42
N LYS A 98 -5.49 -0.68 17.95
CA LYS A 98 -4.85 0.07 19.04
C LYS A 98 -4.81 -0.76 20.32
N GLN A 99 -3.71 -0.66 21.08
CA GLN A 99 -3.53 -1.40 22.32
C GLN A 99 -4.67 -1.17 23.33
N SER A 100 -5.20 0.06 23.42
CA SER A 100 -6.37 0.38 24.25
C SER A 100 -7.62 -0.42 23.87
N ILE A 101 -7.88 -0.59 22.57
CA ILE A 101 -9.00 -1.39 22.06
C ILE A 101 -8.77 -2.88 22.39
N ILE A 102 -7.54 -3.38 22.23
CA ILE A 102 -7.19 -4.77 22.56
C ILE A 102 -7.38 -5.05 24.06
N ILE A 103 -6.99 -4.11 24.94
CA ILE A 103 -7.25 -4.18 26.39
C ILE A 103 -8.76 -4.30 26.66
N THR A 104 -9.57 -3.43 26.05
CA THR A 104 -11.04 -3.47 26.22
C THR A 104 -11.66 -4.76 25.68
N LEU A 105 -11.28 -5.22 24.49
CA LEU A 105 -11.84 -6.43 23.87
C LEU A 105 -11.48 -7.72 24.61
N THR A 106 -10.30 -7.78 25.22
CA THR A 106 -9.78 -9.00 25.87
C THR A 106 -9.91 -9.02 27.38
N SER A 107 -10.22 -7.87 28.01
CA SER A 107 -10.14 -7.65 29.46
C SER A 107 -8.78 -8.04 30.08
N ARG A 108 -7.69 -8.00 29.30
CA ARG A 108 -6.33 -8.34 29.75
C ARG A 108 -5.60 -7.09 30.25
N SER A 109 -4.64 -7.29 31.16
CA SER A 109 -3.84 -6.19 31.70
C SER A 109 -3.08 -5.45 30.59
N ALA A 110 -2.89 -4.14 30.76
CA ALA A 110 -2.14 -3.32 29.82
C ALA A 110 -0.71 -3.84 29.63
N HIS A 111 -0.06 -4.34 30.69
CA HIS A 111 1.26 -4.96 30.63
C HIS A 111 1.27 -6.19 29.71
N THR A 112 0.33 -7.13 29.92
CA THR A 112 0.21 -8.35 29.11
C THR A 112 -0.02 -8.02 27.64
N VAL A 113 -0.90 -7.06 27.33
CA VAL A 113 -1.12 -6.63 25.94
C VAL A 113 0.15 -6.01 25.36
N CYS A 114 0.80 -5.10 26.09
CA CYS A 114 2.03 -4.44 25.65
C CYS A 114 3.14 -5.43 25.30
N ASP A 115 3.40 -6.40 26.19
CA ASP A 115 4.37 -7.49 25.98
C ASP A 115 4.06 -8.26 24.71
N TRP A 116 2.83 -8.73 24.53
CA TRP A 116 2.43 -9.49 23.35
C TRP A 116 2.54 -8.67 22.05
N MET A 117 2.25 -7.36 22.10
CA MET A 117 2.48 -6.47 20.97
C MET A 117 3.99 -6.30 20.66
N TYR A 118 4.88 -6.35 21.66
CA TYR A 118 6.33 -6.39 21.43
C TYR A 118 6.78 -7.73 20.82
N LEU A 119 6.29 -8.87 21.34
CA LEU A 119 6.59 -10.20 20.78
C LEU A 119 6.18 -10.31 19.31
N CYS A 120 5.00 -9.79 18.96
CA CYS A 120 4.54 -9.77 17.57
C CYS A 120 5.40 -8.87 16.66
N ARG A 121 6.05 -7.83 17.20
CA ARG A 121 6.98 -6.95 16.44
C ARG A 121 8.37 -7.58 16.25
N ASP A 122 8.85 -8.39 17.19
CA ASP A 122 10.14 -9.09 17.07
C ASP A 122 10.13 -10.14 15.93
N VAL A 123 8.95 -10.63 15.54
CA VAL A 123 8.81 -11.62 14.45
C VAL A 123 9.14 -11.03 13.08
N PRO A 124 8.54 -9.91 12.61
CA PRO A 124 9.00 -9.19 11.43
C PRO A 124 10.48 -8.84 11.46
N VAL A 125 11.01 -8.37 12.61
CA VAL A 125 12.43 -8.01 12.78
C VAL A 125 13.32 -9.19 12.41
N ARG A 126 13.11 -10.35 13.05
CA ARG A 126 13.87 -11.58 12.75
C ARG A 126 13.69 -12.05 11.31
N ILE A 127 12.48 -11.97 10.75
CA ILE A 127 12.23 -12.34 9.35
C ILE A 127 13.09 -11.47 8.42
N PHE A 128 13.24 -10.18 8.72
CA PHE A 128 13.98 -9.21 7.92
C PHE A 128 15.50 -9.29 8.11
N GLU A 129 15.98 -9.55 9.31
CA GLU A 129 17.41 -9.85 9.58
C GLU A 129 17.90 -11.03 8.74
N ASN A 130 17.03 -12.03 8.51
CA ASN A 130 17.31 -13.20 7.69
C ASN A 130 16.97 -13.02 6.19
N ARG A 131 16.69 -11.80 5.72
CA ARG A 131 16.47 -11.55 4.28
C ARG A 131 17.77 -11.30 3.53
N ASN A 132 17.85 -11.88 2.34
CA ASN A 132 18.84 -11.52 1.33
C ASN A 132 18.78 -10.01 1.00
N LYS A 133 19.91 -9.45 0.57
CA LYS A 133 20.04 -8.08 0.04
C LYS A 133 19.03 -7.82 -1.09
N LEU A 134 18.63 -6.57 -1.28
CA LEU A 134 17.69 -6.19 -2.34
C LEU A 134 18.43 -5.93 -3.66
N GLY A 135 17.75 -6.13 -4.79
CA GLY A 135 18.30 -5.86 -6.13
C GLY A 135 19.09 -7.04 -6.71
N GLY A 136 19.85 -6.75 -7.75
CA GLY A 136 20.60 -7.69 -8.57
C GLY A 136 20.83 -7.11 -9.97
N PRO A 137 21.56 -7.81 -10.85
CA PRO A 137 21.85 -7.35 -12.20
C PRO A 137 20.61 -6.88 -12.97
N GLY A 138 20.63 -5.63 -13.47
CA GLY A 138 19.53 -5.02 -14.22
C GLY A 138 18.30 -4.62 -13.40
N ILE A 139 18.31 -4.79 -12.06
CA ILE A 139 17.22 -4.33 -11.20
C ILE A 139 17.49 -2.88 -10.77
N VAL A 140 16.51 -2.01 -11.03
CA VAL A 140 16.50 -0.61 -10.55
C VAL A 140 16.08 -0.56 -9.08
N ILE A 141 16.94 0.03 -8.26
CA ILE A 141 16.72 0.31 -6.84
C ILE A 141 16.73 1.82 -6.64
N GLN A 142 15.65 2.36 -6.09
CA GLN A 142 15.59 3.76 -5.66
C GLN A 142 16.02 3.84 -4.20
N VAL A 143 16.90 4.78 -3.88
CA VAL A 143 17.44 5.04 -2.54
C VAL A 143 17.21 6.50 -2.12
N ASP A 144 17.03 6.74 -0.83
CA ASP A 144 16.80 8.09 -0.25
C ASP A 144 17.07 8.09 1.27
N GLU A 145 17.28 9.26 1.86
CA GLU A 145 17.38 9.48 3.30
C GLU A 145 16.22 10.33 3.84
N CYS A 146 15.57 9.84 4.89
CA CYS A 146 14.54 10.60 5.60
C CYS A 146 14.89 10.76 7.08
N LEU A 147 15.09 12.02 7.49
CA LEU A 147 15.19 12.39 8.90
C LEU A 147 13.80 12.43 9.57
N LEU A 148 13.56 11.52 10.51
CA LEU A 148 12.24 11.38 11.16
C LEU A 148 12.18 12.13 12.49
N ARG A 149 11.87 13.42 12.39
CA ARG A 149 11.64 14.33 13.51
C ARG A 149 10.35 15.12 13.33
N GLY A 150 9.81 15.66 14.42
CA GLY A 150 8.66 16.57 14.38
C GLY A 150 8.95 17.85 13.59
N SER A 151 7.95 18.33 12.83
CA SER A 151 7.95 19.66 12.21
C SER A 151 7.54 20.73 13.23
N ARG A 152 8.20 21.90 13.25
CA ARG A 152 7.67 23.07 13.97
C ARG A 152 6.31 23.46 13.37
N LYS A 153 5.35 23.82 14.21
CA LYS A 153 4.12 24.48 13.75
C LYS A 153 4.46 25.95 13.50
N ASN A 154 4.22 26.44 12.28
CA ASN A 154 4.44 27.84 11.89
C ASN A 154 5.89 28.34 12.11
N ASN A 155 6.89 27.47 11.94
CA ASN A 155 8.33 27.73 12.18
C ASN A 155 8.73 28.18 13.60
N LYS A 156 7.78 28.26 14.55
CA LYS A 156 8.01 28.64 15.95
C LYS A 156 8.17 27.41 16.85
N GLY A 157 9.01 27.50 17.89
CA GLY A 157 9.31 26.41 18.84
C GLY A 157 10.79 26.08 18.96
N ARG A 158 11.13 25.00 19.69
CA ARG A 158 12.50 24.62 20.07
C ARG A 158 13.49 24.57 18.89
N LEU A 159 14.72 25.00 19.14
CA LEU A 159 15.86 24.91 18.22
C LEU A 159 16.20 23.44 17.88
N ARG A 160 16.67 23.22 16.65
CA ARG A 160 17.19 21.92 16.17
C ARG A 160 18.72 21.96 16.14
N LEU A 161 19.38 20.81 16.19
CA LEU A 161 20.84 20.74 16.11
C LEU A 161 21.39 21.39 14.83
N GLY A 162 20.80 21.07 13.68
CA GLY A 162 21.15 21.65 12.38
C GLY A 162 20.67 23.09 12.13
N ASP A 163 20.21 23.80 13.17
CA ASP A 163 20.03 25.26 13.10
C ASP A 163 21.29 26.01 13.59
N LEU A 164 22.34 25.29 14.02
CA LEU A 164 23.62 25.87 14.45
C LEU A 164 24.55 26.17 13.26
N PRO A 165 25.34 27.25 13.32
CA PRO A 165 26.56 27.39 12.52
C PRO A 165 27.53 26.24 12.85
N SER A 166 28.24 25.75 11.82
CA SER A 166 29.11 24.57 11.88
C SER A 166 30.17 24.59 12.98
N GLU A 167 30.56 25.79 13.44
CA GLU A 167 31.59 26.05 14.45
C GLU A 167 31.18 25.63 15.88
N ASN A 168 29.88 25.41 16.14
CA ASN A 168 29.35 25.12 17.49
C ASN A 168 28.98 23.64 17.73
N LEU A 169 29.53 22.71 16.94
CA LEU A 169 29.23 21.27 17.06
C LEU A 169 30.08 20.53 18.11
N ASN A 170 31.09 21.18 18.70
CA ASN A 170 31.99 20.59 19.70
C ASN A 170 31.53 20.94 21.13
N VAL A 171 30.42 20.36 21.58
CA VAL A 171 30.06 20.33 23.00
C VAL A 171 29.63 18.89 23.33
N ASP A 172 30.48 18.19 24.08
CA ASP A 172 30.21 16.82 24.51
C ASP A 172 28.99 16.77 25.45
N ASP A 173 28.01 15.92 25.14
CA ASP A 173 26.69 15.83 25.81
C ASP A 173 26.74 15.05 27.16
N ASP A 174 27.95 14.74 27.65
CA ASP A 174 28.21 13.83 28.80
C ASP A 174 28.46 14.58 30.14
N SER A 175 27.91 15.79 30.30
CA SER A 175 27.98 16.53 31.57
C SER A 175 26.72 16.33 32.43
N GLU A 176 26.69 15.24 33.22
CA GLU A 176 25.66 15.01 34.24
C GLU A 176 25.78 15.94 35.48
N ASN A 177 26.76 16.86 35.51
CA ASN A 177 27.04 17.76 36.64
C ASN A 177 27.01 19.25 36.23
N VAL A 178 25.81 19.79 36.00
CA VAL A 178 25.59 21.25 35.90
C VAL A 178 24.46 21.65 36.83
N ASP A 179 24.72 22.63 37.71
CA ASP A 179 23.80 23.07 38.76
C ASP A 179 22.45 23.55 38.17
N PRO A 180 21.30 23.02 38.63
CA PRO A 180 19.98 23.45 38.18
C PRO A 180 19.67 24.95 38.36
N LEU A 181 20.35 25.68 39.27
CA LEU A 181 20.07 27.10 39.50
C LEU A 181 20.64 28.04 38.43
N GLU A 182 21.75 27.71 37.76
CA GLU A 182 22.36 28.63 36.78
C GLU A 182 21.61 28.71 35.44
N ASN A 183 20.79 27.70 35.10
CA ASN A 183 20.08 27.65 33.81
C ASN A 183 18.65 28.22 33.82
N ALA A 184 18.25 28.95 34.87
CA ALA A 184 16.91 29.53 35.04
C ALA A 184 16.46 30.52 33.93
N ALA A 185 17.36 30.92 33.02
CA ALA A 185 17.08 31.88 31.94
C ALA A 185 16.93 31.27 30.52
N ARG A 186 16.94 29.94 30.34
CA ARG A 186 16.84 29.31 29.01
C ARG A 186 15.57 28.45 28.85
N ASN A 187 14.54 29.04 28.25
CA ASN A 187 13.28 28.37 27.83
C ASN A 187 13.43 27.25 26.76
N TYR A 188 14.65 26.78 26.50
CA TYR A 188 14.99 25.77 25.51
C TYR A 188 15.44 24.47 26.20
N GLY A 189 14.48 23.76 26.80
CA GLY A 189 14.71 22.37 27.25
C GLY A 189 15.15 21.44 26.10
N ARG A 190 15.56 20.22 26.46
CA ARG A 190 16.25 19.22 25.59
C ARG A 190 15.82 19.28 24.11
N ARG A 191 16.83 19.40 23.23
CA ARG A 191 16.71 19.63 21.79
C ARG A 191 16.05 18.42 21.08
N LEU A 192 15.45 18.66 19.92
CA LEU A 192 14.67 17.65 19.18
C LEU A 192 15.51 16.95 18.12
N ASP A 193 16.21 15.91 18.55
CA ASP A 193 16.90 14.97 17.66
C ASP A 193 16.01 13.78 17.31
N GLY A 194 16.28 13.18 16.16
CA GLY A 194 15.51 12.05 15.63
C GLY A 194 16.37 11.23 14.67
N PRO A 195 16.09 9.92 14.52
CA PRO A 195 16.94 9.05 13.72
C PRO A 195 16.90 9.45 12.23
N CYS A 196 18.08 9.50 11.62
CA CYS A 196 18.19 9.50 10.17
C CYS A 196 17.96 8.08 9.64
N VAL A 197 17.09 7.94 8.65
CA VAL A 197 16.63 6.65 8.14
C VAL A 197 16.95 6.55 6.66
N PHE A 198 17.75 5.56 6.31
CA PHE A 198 17.99 5.19 4.92
C PHE A 198 16.87 4.30 4.41
N GLY A 199 16.33 4.63 3.24
CA GLY A 199 15.26 3.91 2.57
C GLY A 199 15.73 3.39 1.23
N LEU A 200 15.28 2.19 0.87
CA LEU A 200 15.53 1.62 -0.45
C LEU A 200 14.34 0.79 -0.93
N CYS A 201 14.03 0.84 -2.23
CA CYS A 201 12.92 0.08 -2.81
C CYS A 201 13.18 -0.36 -4.25
N ASP A 202 12.57 -1.49 -4.62
CA ASP A 202 12.44 -1.98 -5.99
C ASP A 202 10.97 -1.90 -6.43
N ASN A 203 10.61 -2.51 -7.56
CA ASN A 203 9.22 -2.57 -8.03
C ASN A 203 8.26 -3.39 -7.14
N ASN A 204 8.75 -4.17 -6.17
CA ASN A 204 7.97 -5.12 -5.37
C ASN A 204 7.83 -4.71 -3.89
N GLU A 205 8.91 -4.25 -3.27
CA GLU A 205 8.99 -3.93 -1.85
C GLU A 205 9.84 -2.69 -1.55
N GLY A 206 9.70 -2.20 -0.31
CA GLY A 206 10.52 -1.13 0.25
C GLY A 206 11.02 -1.53 1.64
N ARG A 207 12.24 -1.08 1.97
CA ARG A 207 12.95 -1.39 3.21
C ARG A 207 13.49 -0.09 3.83
N TYR A 208 13.52 -0.01 5.15
CA TYR A 208 14.01 1.15 5.90
C TYR A 208 14.99 0.73 6.99
N PHE A 209 16.04 1.52 7.21
CA PHE A 209 17.15 1.23 8.11
C PHE A 209 17.52 2.49 8.89
N VAL A 210 17.81 2.39 10.19
CA VAL A 210 18.58 3.46 10.85
C VAL A 210 19.98 3.44 10.26
N ILE A 211 20.54 4.62 9.96
CA ILE A 211 21.87 4.70 9.34
C ILE A 211 22.93 4.20 10.32
N GLN A 212 23.39 2.96 10.07
CA GLN A 212 24.57 2.35 10.70
C GLN A 212 25.48 1.71 9.63
N LYS A 213 24.92 1.08 8.59
CA LYS A 213 25.63 0.60 7.38
C LYS A 213 24.71 0.66 6.15
N ARG A 214 25.26 0.94 4.95
CA ARG A 214 24.53 1.01 3.66
C ARG A 214 24.72 -0.24 2.75
N ASP A 215 25.16 -1.36 3.31
CA ASP A 215 25.63 -2.57 2.60
C ASP A 215 24.51 -3.51 2.06
N LYS A 216 23.28 -3.03 1.90
CA LYS A 216 22.05 -3.86 1.77
C LYS A 216 21.53 -4.05 0.34
N VAL A 217 22.26 -3.59 -0.66
CA VAL A 217 21.97 -3.76 -2.10
C VAL A 217 22.92 -4.81 -2.70
N ASN A 218 22.46 -5.58 -3.69
CA ASN A 218 23.30 -6.52 -4.45
C ASN A 218 24.12 -5.79 -5.53
N ALA A 219 25.38 -6.18 -5.69
CA ALA A 219 26.26 -5.64 -6.74
C ALA A 219 25.64 -5.81 -8.15
N GLY A 220 25.99 -4.90 -9.08
CA GLY A 220 25.40 -4.86 -10.42
C GLY A 220 23.94 -4.34 -10.48
N SER A 221 23.37 -3.89 -9.36
CA SER A 221 22.09 -3.17 -9.37
C SER A 221 22.25 -1.77 -9.98
N ILE A 222 21.18 -1.26 -10.59
CA ILE A 222 21.09 0.13 -11.01
C ILE A 222 20.53 0.94 -9.84
N ILE A 223 21.26 1.93 -9.34
CA ILE A 223 20.84 2.77 -8.21
C ILE A 223 20.36 4.12 -8.73
N HIS A 224 19.16 4.54 -8.33
CA HIS A 224 18.66 5.90 -8.51
C HIS A 224 18.63 6.60 -7.14
N SER A 225 19.31 7.74 -7.02
CA SER A 225 19.29 8.59 -5.82
C SER A 225 18.96 10.04 -6.15
N ASP A 226 18.73 10.86 -5.13
CA ASP A 226 18.86 12.30 -5.24
C ASP A 226 20.35 12.72 -5.38
N GLY A 227 20.60 14.02 -5.52
CA GLY A 227 21.94 14.60 -5.65
C GLY A 227 22.76 14.66 -4.36
N TRP A 228 22.46 13.86 -3.33
CA TRP A 228 23.20 13.93 -2.07
C TRP A 228 24.62 13.34 -2.18
N SER A 229 25.62 14.12 -1.75
CA SER A 229 27.04 13.76 -1.84
C SER A 229 27.42 12.47 -1.09
N GLY A 230 26.58 12.02 -0.15
CA GLY A 230 26.73 10.72 0.52
C GLY A 230 26.55 9.50 -0.38
N TYR A 231 26.15 9.69 -1.64
CA TYR A 231 26.07 8.68 -2.69
C TYR A 231 27.25 8.68 -3.68
N ASN A 232 28.18 9.62 -3.55
CA ASN A 232 29.36 9.66 -4.41
C ASN A 232 30.22 8.40 -4.20
N GLY A 233 30.75 7.84 -5.28
CA GLY A 233 31.54 6.60 -5.26
C GLY A 233 30.74 5.29 -5.33
N LEU A 234 29.41 5.33 -5.52
CA LEU A 234 28.64 4.11 -5.81
C LEU A 234 29.09 3.40 -7.10
N SER A 235 29.52 4.15 -8.11
CA SER A 235 30.09 3.58 -9.34
C SER A 235 31.33 2.74 -9.08
N ASP A 236 32.22 3.20 -8.20
CA ASP A 236 33.48 2.52 -7.83
C ASP A 236 33.22 1.22 -7.04
N LEU A 237 32.05 1.13 -6.39
CA LEU A 237 31.57 -0.07 -5.69
C LEU A 237 30.84 -1.08 -6.61
N GLY A 238 30.84 -0.85 -7.93
CA GLY A 238 30.24 -1.77 -8.91
C GLY A 238 28.72 -1.65 -9.07
N TYR A 239 28.16 -0.46 -8.85
CA TYR A 239 26.76 -0.13 -9.13
C TYR A 239 26.64 0.80 -10.34
N SER A 240 25.58 0.66 -11.14
CA SER A 240 25.25 1.67 -12.16
C SER A 240 24.43 2.78 -11.49
N HIS A 241 25.06 3.90 -11.16
CA HIS A 241 24.44 4.99 -10.40
C HIS A 241 23.93 6.11 -11.30
N ASN A 242 22.63 6.38 -11.26
CA ASN A 242 22.00 7.54 -11.88
C ASN A 242 21.53 8.52 -10.79
N VAL A 243 21.85 9.80 -10.94
CA VAL A 243 21.46 10.87 -10.03
C VAL A 243 20.25 11.63 -10.60
N VAL A 244 19.27 11.95 -9.76
CA VAL A 244 18.09 12.73 -10.13
C VAL A 244 18.23 14.15 -9.58
N ASN A 245 18.37 15.14 -10.47
CA ASN A 245 18.40 16.54 -10.07
C ASN A 245 16.99 17.13 -9.96
N HIS A 246 16.46 17.14 -8.74
CA HIS A 246 15.12 17.62 -8.42
C HIS A 246 14.91 19.15 -8.60
N SER A 247 15.96 19.96 -8.76
CA SER A 247 15.79 21.39 -9.11
C SER A 247 15.45 21.61 -10.58
N GLU A 248 15.75 20.63 -11.44
CA GLU A 248 15.58 20.71 -12.89
C GLU A 248 14.46 19.79 -13.39
N ASN A 249 14.41 18.53 -12.91
CA ASN A 249 13.57 17.50 -13.49
C ASN A 249 12.96 16.54 -12.42
N PHE A 250 11.67 16.21 -12.57
CA PHE A 250 11.00 15.17 -11.77
C PHE A 250 11.31 13.73 -12.23
N VAL A 251 11.79 13.59 -13.46
CA VAL A 251 12.31 12.37 -14.09
C VAL A 251 13.40 12.84 -15.03
N ASP A 252 14.61 12.31 -14.89
CA ASP A 252 15.74 12.71 -15.74
C ASP A 252 15.44 12.42 -17.23
N PRO A 253 15.59 13.40 -18.14
CA PRO A 253 15.15 13.22 -19.53
C PRO A 253 16.03 12.25 -20.33
N ILE A 254 17.27 11.99 -19.90
CA ILE A 254 18.24 11.17 -20.64
C ILE A 254 18.20 9.71 -20.15
N SER A 255 18.53 9.50 -18.87
CA SER A 255 18.58 8.20 -18.19
C SER A 255 17.20 7.64 -17.82
N LYS A 256 16.15 8.48 -17.85
CA LYS A 256 14.81 8.18 -17.29
C LYS A 256 14.81 7.86 -15.80
N ALA A 257 15.86 8.26 -15.06
CA ALA A 257 15.96 8.05 -13.63
C ALA A 257 14.93 8.88 -12.85
N HIS A 258 14.44 8.32 -11.74
CA HIS A 258 13.52 8.95 -10.80
C HIS A 258 13.56 8.23 -9.45
N THR A 259 13.21 8.96 -8.38
CA THR A 259 13.16 8.54 -6.96
C THR A 259 11.74 8.57 -6.37
N GLN A 260 10.73 8.92 -7.19
CA GLN A 260 9.33 9.13 -6.78
C GLN A 260 8.72 7.99 -5.94
N ARG A 261 9.17 6.74 -6.13
CA ARG A 261 8.62 5.60 -5.37
C ARG A 261 9.15 5.61 -3.93
N ILE A 262 10.45 5.82 -3.72
CA ILE A 262 11.01 5.91 -2.36
C ILE A 262 10.50 7.16 -1.63
N GLU A 263 10.36 8.29 -2.33
CA GLU A 263 9.69 9.49 -1.80
C GLU A 263 8.26 9.19 -1.31
N SER A 264 7.45 8.50 -2.13
CA SER A 264 6.06 8.16 -1.80
C SER A 264 5.94 7.24 -0.57
N LEU A 265 6.97 6.40 -0.35
CA LEU A 265 7.06 5.46 0.75
C LEU A 265 7.32 6.14 2.10
N TRP A 266 7.96 7.32 2.12
CA TRP A 266 8.16 8.08 3.36
C TRP A 266 6.88 8.59 4.00
N ARG A 267 5.87 8.95 3.19
CA ARG A 267 4.60 9.51 3.70
C ARG A 267 3.89 8.58 4.71
N PRO A 268 3.63 7.29 4.41
CA PRO A 268 3.03 6.38 5.40
C PRO A 268 3.95 6.12 6.61
N LEU A 269 5.27 6.12 6.44
CA LEU A 269 6.21 5.94 7.56
C LEU A 269 6.17 7.15 8.52
N ARG A 270 6.26 8.37 7.99
CA ARG A 270 6.11 9.64 8.74
C ARG A 270 4.76 9.71 9.46
N LEU A 271 3.67 9.30 8.80
CA LEU A 271 2.35 9.24 9.44
C LEU A 271 2.31 8.24 10.60
N LYS A 272 2.88 7.03 10.46
CA LYS A 272 2.90 6.04 11.54
C LYS A 272 3.78 6.51 12.71
N ILE A 273 5.04 6.85 12.44
CA ILE A 273 6.02 7.12 13.49
C ILE A 273 5.88 8.53 14.07
N VAL A 274 5.92 9.58 13.23
CA VAL A 274 5.96 10.97 13.73
C VAL A 274 4.58 11.41 14.19
N LYS A 275 3.51 11.08 13.44
CA LYS A 275 2.15 11.58 13.76
C LYS A 275 1.34 10.66 14.68
N ASN A 276 1.29 9.36 14.41
CA ASN A 276 0.41 8.45 15.16
C ASN A 276 1.05 7.91 16.45
N MET A 277 2.39 7.79 16.49
CA MET A 277 3.13 7.36 17.69
C MET A 277 3.78 8.54 18.45
N CYS A 278 3.70 9.76 17.91
CA CYS A 278 4.34 10.97 18.46
C CYS A 278 5.88 10.86 18.56
N GLY A 279 6.51 10.11 17.65
CA GLY A 279 7.92 9.72 17.70
C GLY A 279 8.10 8.30 18.25
N THR A 280 9.35 7.86 18.36
CA THR A 280 9.73 6.62 19.06
C THR A 280 11.21 6.66 19.40
N THR A 281 11.65 5.89 20.41
CA THR A 281 13.06 5.85 20.80
C THR A 281 13.90 5.12 19.75
N PRO A 282 15.19 5.47 19.57
CA PRO A 282 16.08 4.79 18.61
C PRO A 282 16.13 3.28 18.79
N GLU A 283 16.08 2.78 20.03
CA GLU A 283 16.08 1.35 20.37
C GLU A 283 14.86 0.58 19.84
N LEU A 284 13.68 1.20 19.90
CA LEU A 284 12.44 0.59 19.42
C LEU A 284 12.23 0.83 17.92
N PHE A 285 12.99 1.74 17.33
CA PHE A 285 12.88 2.14 15.94
C PHE A 285 12.95 0.97 14.93
N PRO A 286 13.89 -0.01 15.04
CA PRO A 286 13.91 -1.20 14.18
C PRO A 286 12.61 -2.02 14.25
N ARG A 287 11.98 -2.13 15.42
CA ARG A 287 10.71 -2.86 15.65
C ARG A 287 9.51 -2.20 14.96
N TYR A 288 9.62 -0.93 14.56
CA TYR A 288 8.57 -0.18 13.87
C TYR A 288 8.85 0.02 12.37
N ASN A 289 10.13 0.01 11.96
CA ASN A 289 10.54 0.07 10.55
C ASN A 289 10.18 -1.16 9.74
N ILE A 290 10.21 -2.33 10.36
CA ILE A 290 10.12 -3.63 9.68
C ILE A 290 8.65 -4.01 9.43
N ILE A 291 7.89 -3.01 8.99
CA ILE A 291 6.69 -3.22 8.19
C ILE A 291 7.13 -3.01 6.74
N THR A 292 7.66 -4.09 6.15
CA THR A 292 7.50 -4.27 4.71
C THR A 292 6.01 -4.29 4.46
N LYS A 293 5.42 -3.13 4.13
CA LYS A 293 4.18 -3.15 3.36
C LYS A 293 4.54 -3.96 2.13
N LYS A 294 3.87 -5.10 1.96
CA LYS A 294 3.68 -5.67 0.62
C LYS A 294 2.89 -4.63 -0.17
N SER A 295 3.61 -3.62 -0.65
CA SER A 295 3.17 -2.60 -1.60
C SER A 295 3.05 -3.20 -3.00
N SER A 296 2.90 -4.53 -3.07
CA SER A 296 2.43 -5.19 -4.26
C SER A 296 0.98 -4.74 -4.46
N LYS A 297 0.77 -4.02 -5.57
CA LYS A 297 -0.55 -3.71 -6.15
C LYS A 297 -1.49 -4.94 -6.10
N VAL A 298 -0.89 -6.12 -6.30
CA VAL A 298 -1.39 -7.48 -6.05
C VAL A 298 -2.19 -7.67 -4.75
N TRP A 299 -1.69 -7.25 -3.58
CA TRP A 299 -2.38 -7.49 -2.31
C TRP A 299 -3.59 -6.57 -2.13
N GLY A 300 -3.47 -5.30 -2.51
CA GLY A 300 -4.61 -4.38 -2.55
C GLY A 300 -5.71 -4.86 -3.50
N LEU A 301 -5.31 -5.36 -4.67
CA LEU A 301 -6.19 -6.02 -5.65
C LEU A 301 -6.95 -7.21 -5.06
N ARG A 302 -6.24 -8.15 -4.41
CA ARG A 302 -6.86 -9.32 -3.77
C ARG A 302 -7.77 -8.92 -2.60
N ASN A 303 -7.39 -7.90 -1.82
CA ASN A 303 -8.26 -7.36 -0.77
C ASN A 303 -9.56 -6.79 -1.33
N PHE A 304 -9.53 -6.06 -2.45
CA PHE A 304 -10.77 -5.57 -3.06
C PHE A 304 -11.65 -6.70 -3.61
N VAL A 305 -11.05 -7.77 -4.15
CA VAL A 305 -11.80 -8.96 -4.57
C VAL A 305 -12.43 -9.67 -3.37
N MET A 306 -11.74 -9.78 -2.22
CA MET A 306 -12.31 -10.34 -0.98
C MET A 306 -13.37 -9.43 -0.34
N GLU A 307 -13.19 -8.10 -0.39
CA GLU A 307 -14.11 -7.12 0.22
C GLU A 307 -15.42 -6.99 -0.56
N PHE A 308 -15.33 -6.86 -1.89
CA PHE A 308 -16.49 -6.62 -2.77
C PHE A 308 -17.01 -7.90 -3.47
N GLY A 309 -16.40 -9.06 -3.20
CA GLY A 309 -16.86 -10.37 -3.63
C GLY A 309 -16.23 -10.88 -4.94
N GLU A 310 -15.78 -12.13 -4.90
CA GLU A 310 -15.22 -12.88 -6.04
C GLU A 310 -16.24 -13.09 -7.19
N SER A 311 -17.54 -13.00 -6.91
CA SER A 311 -18.59 -13.03 -7.93
C SER A 311 -18.63 -11.75 -8.77
N VAL A 312 -18.23 -10.61 -8.20
CA VAL A 312 -18.30 -9.28 -8.83
C VAL A 312 -16.97 -8.91 -9.50
N PHE A 313 -15.85 -9.24 -8.85
CA PHE A 313 -14.51 -8.86 -9.30
C PHE A 313 -13.56 -10.06 -9.46
N SER A 314 -12.62 -9.94 -10.39
CA SER A 314 -11.42 -10.79 -10.51
C SER A 314 -10.15 -9.94 -10.61
N THR A 315 -9.00 -10.59 -10.41
CA THR A 315 -7.70 -9.94 -10.58
C THR A 315 -6.62 -10.92 -11.03
N ASP A 316 -5.92 -10.55 -12.10
CA ASP A 316 -4.71 -11.24 -12.58
C ASP A 316 -3.45 -10.66 -11.93
N ASN A 317 -3.58 -10.18 -10.68
CA ASN A 317 -2.55 -9.50 -9.88
C ASN A 317 -2.06 -8.13 -10.43
N ILE A 318 -2.42 -7.77 -11.68
CA ILE A 318 -2.03 -6.51 -12.34
C ILE A 318 -3.22 -5.53 -12.46
N ILE A 319 -4.42 -6.05 -12.77
CA ILE A 319 -5.65 -5.28 -12.99
C ILE A 319 -6.77 -5.73 -12.05
N LEU A 320 -7.72 -4.84 -11.75
CA LEU A 320 -9.01 -5.20 -11.16
C LEU A 320 -10.03 -5.25 -12.29
N PHE A 321 -10.74 -6.37 -12.43
CA PHE A 321 -11.69 -6.58 -13.50
C PHE A 321 -13.09 -6.80 -12.92
N CYS A 322 -14.09 -6.06 -13.39
CA CYS A 322 -15.47 -6.30 -13.00
C CYS A 322 -16.11 -7.30 -13.96
N LYS A 323 -16.48 -8.47 -13.44
CA LYS A 323 -17.13 -9.56 -14.19
C LYS A 323 -18.51 -9.13 -14.73
N ILE A 324 -19.25 -8.34 -13.94
CA ILE A 324 -20.59 -7.84 -14.28
C ILE A 324 -20.55 -6.79 -15.42
N CYS A 325 -19.61 -5.85 -15.36
CA CYS A 325 -19.50 -4.76 -16.34
C CYS A 325 -18.62 -5.11 -17.55
N ASN A 326 -17.88 -6.22 -17.49
CA ASN A 326 -16.87 -6.68 -18.44
C ASN A 326 -15.83 -5.57 -18.76
N VAL A 327 -15.34 -4.88 -17.72
CA VAL A 327 -14.35 -3.79 -17.84
C VAL A 327 -13.32 -3.82 -16.71
N LYS A 328 -12.12 -3.30 -17.03
CA LYS A 328 -11.11 -2.90 -16.05
C LYS A 328 -11.65 -1.75 -15.19
N VAL A 329 -11.45 -1.84 -13.88
CA VAL A 329 -11.84 -0.82 -12.89
C VAL A 329 -10.60 -0.18 -12.28
N THR A 330 -10.65 1.13 -12.02
CA THR A 330 -9.57 1.86 -11.34
C THR A 330 -9.45 1.41 -9.89
N ASN A 331 -8.25 1.02 -9.49
CA ASN A 331 -7.96 0.30 -8.26
C ASN A 331 -7.05 1.07 -7.28
N GLU A 332 -6.90 2.37 -7.49
CA GLU A 332 -6.04 3.24 -6.66
C GLU A 332 -6.65 3.51 -5.28
N LYS A 333 -7.97 3.62 -5.20
CA LYS A 333 -8.71 3.96 -3.98
C LYS A 333 -10.02 3.17 -3.91
N ARG A 334 -10.38 2.72 -2.71
CA ARG A 334 -11.65 2.05 -2.40
C ARG A 334 -12.89 2.80 -2.93
N PHE A 335 -12.85 4.13 -2.85
CA PHE A 335 -13.92 5.00 -3.35
C PHE A 335 -14.20 4.81 -4.85
N SER A 336 -13.18 4.61 -5.68
CA SER A 336 -13.32 4.40 -7.13
C SER A 336 -14.12 3.13 -7.45
N ILE A 337 -13.98 2.10 -6.62
CA ILE A 337 -14.72 0.83 -6.75
C ILE A 337 -16.17 1.03 -6.33
N ILE A 338 -16.43 1.73 -5.23
CA ILE A 338 -17.79 2.07 -4.79
C ILE A 338 -18.50 2.95 -5.84
N GLN A 339 -17.78 3.91 -6.43
CA GLN A 339 -18.31 4.73 -7.52
C GLN A 339 -18.63 3.87 -8.75
N HIS A 340 -17.78 2.90 -9.10
CA HIS A 340 -18.06 1.94 -10.17
C HIS A 340 -19.34 1.13 -9.92
N LEU A 341 -19.52 0.58 -8.71
CA LEU A 341 -20.71 -0.17 -8.32
C LEU A 341 -21.99 0.67 -8.42
N LYS A 342 -21.89 1.99 -8.16
CA LYS A 342 -22.99 2.96 -8.28
C LYS A 342 -23.23 3.47 -9.71
N THR A 343 -22.45 3.06 -10.71
CA THR A 343 -22.71 3.51 -12.10
C THR A 343 -23.96 2.84 -12.69
N ASP A 344 -24.72 3.58 -13.49
CA ASP A 344 -25.87 3.03 -14.24
C ASP A 344 -25.49 1.87 -15.15
N LYS A 345 -24.22 1.78 -15.57
CA LYS A 345 -23.71 0.62 -16.32
C LYS A 345 -23.66 -0.62 -15.41
N HIS A 346 -23.16 -0.50 -14.19
CA HIS A 346 -23.10 -1.60 -13.24
C HIS A 346 -24.50 -2.04 -12.80
N ILE A 347 -25.34 -1.10 -12.40
CA ILE A 347 -26.71 -1.36 -11.94
C ILE A 347 -27.53 -2.08 -13.04
N ARG A 348 -27.50 -1.58 -14.29
CA ARG A 348 -28.20 -2.22 -15.41
C ARG A 348 -27.60 -3.58 -15.79
N SER A 349 -26.29 -3.77 -15.69
CA SER A 349 -25.65 -5.07 -15.97
C SER A 349 -25.93 -6.12 -14.87
N ALA A 350 -26.00 -5.71 -13.60
CA ALA A 350 -26.37 -6.58 -12.49
C ALA A 350 -27.83 -7.05 -12.63
N ALA A 351 -28.77 -6.13 -12.85
CA ALA A 351 -30.18 -6.46 -13.09
C ALA A 351 -30.38 -7.39 -14.30
N ARG A 352 -29.59 -7.23 -15.36
CA ARG A 352 -29.59 -8.16 -16.52
C ARG A 352 -29.08 -9.56 -16.18
N LEU A 353 -28.13 -9.70 -15.26
CA LEU A 353 -27.64 -11.02 -14.80
C LEU A 353 -28.63 -11.71 -13.87
N GLU A 354 -29.36 -10.96 -13.05
CA GLU A 354 -30.46 -11.48 -12.24
C GLU A 354 -31.62 -11.94 -13.12
N ASN A 355 -32.03 -11.13 -14.10
CA ASN A 355 -33.06 -11.50 -15.08
C ASN A 355 -32.64 -12.66 -16.03
N LYS A 356 -31.33 -12.90 -16.21
CA LYS A 356 -30.82 -14.09 -16.93
C LYS A 356 -30.82 -15.36 -16.08
N LYS A 357 -30.94 -15.28 -14.76
CA LYS A 357 -31.13 -16.46 -13.89
C LYS A 357 -32.60 -16.89 -13.84
N THR A 358 -33.54 -15.99 -14.11
CA THR A 358 -34.98 -16.30 -14.12
C THR A 358 -35.48 -16.76 -15.48
N ASN A 359 -34.91 -16.28 -16.60
CA ASN A 359 -35.27 -16.72 -17.95
C ASN A 359 -34.13 -17.50 -18.63
N ASN A 360 -34.31 -18.83 -18.71
CA ASN A 360 -33.33 -19.76 -19.28
C ASN A 360 -33.39 -19.81 -20.83
N VAL A 361 -33.04 -18.70 -21.49
CA VAL A 361 -32.92 -18.62 -22.96
C VAL A 361 -31.58 -18.03 -23.35
N GLN A 362 -30.74 -18.82 -24.02
CA GLN A 362 -29.56 -18.32 -24.70
C GLN A 362 -29.98 -17.47 -25.91
N GLN A 363 -29.75 -16.15 -25.85
CA GLN A 363 -29.54 -15.36 -27.05
C GLN A 363 -28.05 -15.24 -27.33
N LEU A 364 -27.61 -15.91 -28.39
CA LEU A 364 -26.30 -15.80 -28.99
C LEU A 364 -26.22 -14.44 -29.71
N VAL A 365 -25.34 -13.54 -29.27
CA VAL A 365 -25.05 -12.29 -30.00
C VAL A 365 -23.71 -12.43 -30.69
N THR A 366 -23.75 -12.55 -32.01
CA THR A 366 -22.58 -12.67 -32.89
C THR A 366 -21.94 -11.30 -33.16
N ASN A 367 -20.62 -11.33 -33.39
CA ASN A 367 -19.76 -10.28 -33.93
C ASN A 367 -19.73 -8.89 -33.26
N ARG A 368 -18.59 -8.63 -32.60
CA ARG A 368 -17.94 -7.31 -32.66
C ARG A 368 -17.35 -7.14 -34.08
N ASN A 369 -17.63 -6.03 -34.77
CA ASN A 369 -16.78 -5.56 -35.87
C ASN A 369 -16.90 -4.04 -36.07
N SER A 370 -15.85 -3.33 -35.63
CA SER A 370 -15.06 -2.32 -36.39
C SER A 370 -15.69 -1.28 -37.36
N LYS A 371 -17.01 -1.08 -37.44
CA LYS A 371 -17.59 0.11 -38.12
C LYS A 371 -18.10 1.14 -37.11
N LEU A 372 -17.67 2.40 -37.30
CA LEU A 372 -18.31 3.56 -36.68
C LEU A 372 -19.79 3.59 -37.06
N SER A 373 -20.66 3.97 -36.13
CA SER A 373 -22.10 4.00 -36.39
C SER A 373 -22.43 5.16 -37.34
N GLU A 374 -23.02 4.83 -38.49
CA GLU A 374 -23.47 5.78 -39.51
C GLU A 374 -24.41 6.85 -38.92
N PHE A 375 -25.38 6.41 -38.12
CA PHE A 375 -26.28 7.28 -37.35
C PHE A 375 -25.53 8.26 -36.43
N ASN A 376 -24.47 7.82 -35.75
CA ASN A 376 -23.69 8.70 -34.87
C ASN A 376 -22.87 9.72 -35.67
N SER A 377 -22.37 9.33 -36.86
CA SER A 377 -21.70 10.22 -37.80
C SER A 377 -22.66 11.32 -38.29
N ASP A 378 -23.85 10.96 -38.74
CA ASP A 378 -24.84 11.91 -39.25
C ASP A 378 -25.42 12.83 -38.17
N LEU A 379 -25.63 12.30 -36.95
CA LEU A 379 -26.01 13.12 -35.80
C LEU A 379 -24.92 14.14 -35.45
N CYS A 380 -23.65 13.71 -35.41
CA CYS A 380 -22.52 14.61 -35.14
C CYS A 380 -22.39 15.70 -36.21
N LYS A 381 -22.50 15.32 -37.49
CA LYS A 381 -22.47 16.24 -38.63
C LYS A 381 -23.61 17.26 -38.57
N THR A 382 -24.84 16.82 -38.31
CA THR A 382 -26.02 17.69 -38.18
C THR A 382 -25.83 18.74 -37.09
N PHE A 383 -25.33 18.36 -35.91
CA PHE A 383 -25.07 19.30 -34.82
C PHE A 383 -24.02 20.35 -35.18
N LEU A 384 -22.89 19.92 -35.80
CA LEU A 384 -21.84 20.83 -36.23
C LEU A 384 -22.31 21.78 -37.34
N SER A 385 -23.02 21.27 -38.35
CA SER A 385 -23.56 22.09 -39.46
C SER A 385 -24.64 23.08 -39.02
N ALA A 386 -25.40 22.77 -37.96
CA ALA A 386 -26.39 23.69 -37.38
C ALA A 386 -25.80 24.63 -36.31
N ASN A 387 -24.47 24.62 -36.09
CA ASN A 387 -23.79 25.34 -35.01
C ASN A 387 -24.37 25.06 -33.61
N ILE A 388 -24.81 23.83 -33.36
CA ILE A 388 -25.37 23.38 -32.08
C ILE A 388 -24.25 22.73 -31.25
N PRO A 389 -23.84 23.31 -30.11
CA PRO A 389 -22.78 22.72 -29.28
C PRO A 389 -23.17 21.33 -28.75
N LEU A 390 -22.28 20.35 -28.94
CA LEU A 390 -22.52 18.95 -28.54
C LEU A 390 -22.88 18.79 -27.06
N TYR A 391 -22.44 19.71 -26.18
CA TYR A 391 -22.76 19.65 -24.74
C TYR A 391 -24.27 19.73 -24.46
N LYS A 392 -25.07 20.26 -25.39
CA LYS A 392 -26.54 20.29 -25.26
C LYS A 392 -27.15 18.88 -25.15
N LEU A 393 -26.48 17.84 -25.64
CA LEU A 393 -26.86 16.43 -25.46
C LEU A 393 -26.79 15.93 -24.01
N LYS A 394 -26.16 16.68 -23.10
CA LYS A 394 -26.20 16.41 -21.64
C LYS A 394 -27.52 16.82 -21.00
N ASN A 395 -28.36 17.62 -21.66
CA ASN A 395 -29.68 17.96 -21.15
C ASN A 395 -30.59 16.72 -21.28
N THR A 396 -31.10 16.24 -20.14
CA THR A 396 -31.91 15.02 -20.04
C THR A 396 -33.21 15.11 -20.84
N HIS A 397 -33.94 16.24 -20.79
CA HIS A 397 -35.19 16.41 -21.52
C HIS A 397 -34.97 16.45 -23.04
N PHE A 398 -33.93 17.14 -23.49
CA PHE A 398 -33.55 17.19 -24.91
C PHE A 398 -33.16 15.79 -25.41
N LYS A 399 -32.30 15.09 -24.67
CA LYS A 399 -31.86 13.74 -25.01
C LYS A 399 -33.01 12.73 -25.05
N SER A 400 -33.82 12.64 -23.99
CA SER A 400 -34.97 11.73 -23.93
C SER A 400 -36.01 12.02 -25.03
N SER A 401 -36.15 13.28 -25.45
CA SER A 401 -37.02 13.64 -26.57
C SER A 401 -36.50 13.11 -27.90
N LEU A 402 -35.19 13.26 -28.18
CA LEU A 402 -34.55 12.70 -29.37
C LEU A 402 -34.63 11.17 -29.37
N GLU A 403 -34.33 10.51 -28.26
CA GLU A 403 -34.39 9.04 -28.13
C GLU A 403 -35.82 8.51 -28.37
N LYS A 404 -36.84 9.20 -27.83
CA LYS A 404 -38.25 8.85 -28.03
C LYS A 404 -38.66 8.85 -29.50
N TYR A 405 -38.33 9.91 -30.25
CA TYR A 405 -38.78 10.04 -31.65
C TYR A 405 -37.89 9.29 -32.64
N MET A 406 -36.60 9.12 -32.36
CA MET A 406 -35.67 8.40 -33.25
C MET A 406 -35.60 6.88 -33.00
N GLN A 407 -36.24 6.38 -31.93
CA GLN A 407 -36.25 4.96 -31.53
C GLN A 407 -34.85 4.34 -31.42
N ARG A 408 -33.85 5.15 -31.07
CA ARG A 408 -32.44 4.77 -30.96
C ARG A 408 -31.77 5.51 -29.82
N ASP A 409 -30.86 4.83 -29.12
CA ASP A 409 -30.02 5.42 -28.07
C ASP A 409 -29.17 6.56 -28.66
N VAL A 410 -29.21 7.74 -28.02
CA VAL A 410 -28.43 8.90 -28.44
C VAL A 410 -27.06 8.87 -27.76
N PRO A 411 -25.94 8.95 -28.51
CA PRO A 411 -24.60 8.90 -27.95
C PRO A 411 -24.33 10.08 -26.99
N ASP A 412 -23.47 9.86 -26.00
CA ASP A 412 -23.00 10.92 -25.11
C ASP A 412 -22.05 11.90 -25.83
N GLU A 413 -22.00 13.15 -25.38
CA GLU A 413 -21.10 14.20 -25.90
C GLU A 413 -19.66 13.71 -26.01
N SER A 414 -19.15 13.02 -24.98
CA SER A 414 -17.78 12.51 -24.95
C SER A 414 -17.51 11.48 -26.05
N THR A 415 -18.54 10.74 -26.48
CA THR A 415 -18.44 9.72 -27.52
C THR A 415 -18.41 10.35 -28.91
N LEU A 416 -19.25 11.36 -29.16
CA LEU A 416 -19.20 12.11 -30.42
C LEU A 416 -17.89 12.89 -30.55
N ARG A 417 -17.50 13.63 -29.50
CA ARG A 417 -16.26 14.42 -29.47
C ARG A 417 -15.01 13.57 -29.73
N LYS A 418 -14.93 12.38 -29.14
CA LYS A 418 -13.72 11.54 -29.22
C LYS A 418 -13.57 10.79 -30.54
N TYR A 419 -14.66 10.37 -31.17
CA TYR A 419 -14.61 9.43 -32.31
C TYR A 419 -15.20 9.93 -33.62
N TYR A 420 -15.93 11.05 -33.65
CA TYR A 420 -16.65 11.51 -34.84
C TYR A 420 -16.32 12.97 -35.23
N VAL A 421 -15.98 13.84 -34.26
CA VAL A 421 -15.64 15.26 -34.54
C VAL A 421 -14.40 15.40 -35.43
N ASN A 422 -13.33 14.64 -35.17
CA ASN A 422 -12.10 14.71 -35.99
C ASN A 422 -12.35 14.33 -37.46
N ASP A 423 -13.17 13.30 -37.71
CA ASP A 423 -13.52 12.87 -39.06
C ASP A 423 -14.35 13.93 -39.79
N CYS A 424 -15.27 14.60 -39.09
CA CYS A 424 -16.03 15.74 -39.63
C CYS A 424 -15.12 16.94 -39.93
N TYR A 425 -14.20 17.26 -39.02
CA TYR A 425 -13.23 18.35 -39.18
C TYR A 425 -12.31 18.11 -40.38
N ASN A 426 -11.68 16.94 -40.48
CA ASN A 426 -10.77 16.60 -41.58
C ASN A 426 -11.49 16.68 -42.94
N LYS A 427 -12.71 16.12 -43.06
CA LYS A 427 -13.53 16.22 -44.28
C LYS A 427 -13.88 17.66 -44.68
N ILE A 428 -13.96 18.59 -43.73
CA ILE A 428 -14.18 20.02 -44.01
C ILE A 428 -12.86 20.69 -44.41
N MET A 429 -11.77 20.42 -43.69
CA MET A 429 -10.43 20.93 -44.03
C MET A 429 -9.98 20.50 -45.43
N ASP A 430 -10.24 19.26 -45.84
CA ASP A 430 -9.89 18.77 -47.16
C ASP A 430 -10.74 19.43 -48.27
N LYS A 431 -12.02 19.74 -47.99
CA LYS A 431 -12.84 20.57 -48.89
C LYS A 431 -12.30 22.00 -49.00
N ILE A 432 -11.88 22.61 -47.88
CA ILE A 432 -11.29 23.96 -47.89
C ILE A 432 -10.00 23.94 -48.69
N ARG A 433 -9.09 22.99 -48.44
CA ARG A 433 -7.86 22.77 -49.21
C ARG A 433 -8.15 22.66 -50.70
N ALA A 434 -9.06 21.77 -51.11
CA ALA A 434 -9.44 21.63 -52.53
C ALA A 434 -10.07 22.89 -53.13
N THR A 435 -10.82 23.67 -52.34
CA THR A 435 -11.45 24.92 -52.80
C THR A 435 -10.43 26.07 -52.94
N VAL A 436 -9.34 26.03 -52.18
CA VAL A 436 -8.30 27.08 -52.09
C VAL A 436 -7.04 26.72 -52.88
N GLN A 437 -6.89 25.45 -53.27
CA GLN A 437 -5.81 24.97 -54.13
C GLN A 437 -5.66 25.84 -55.39
N ASP A 438 -4.41 26.19 -55.70
CA ASP A 438 -3.97 27.03 -56.82
C ASP A 438 -4.56 28.47 -56.87
N LYS A 439 -5.17 28.93 -55.77
CA LYS A 439 -5.62 30.33 -55.61
C LYS A 439 -4.62 31.13 -54.76
N LYS A 440 -4.49 32.43 -55.09
CA LYS A 440 -3.73 33.37 -54.25
C LYS A 440 -4.48 33.59 -52.93
N ILE A 441 -3.86 33.20 -51.81
CA ILE A 441 -4.38 33.39 -50.46
C ILE A 441 -3.82 34.70 -49.91
N TRP A 442 -4.67 35.50 -49.27
CA TRP A 442 -4.25 36.58 -48.39
C TRP A 442 -4.55 36.19 -46.94
N VAL A 443 -3.61 36.45 -46.04
CA VAL A 443 -3.71 36.07 -44.62
C VAL A 443 -3.48 37.32 -43.77
N SER A 444 -4.53 37.77 -43.08
CA SER A 444 -4.41 38.69 -41.95
C SER A 444 -4.16 37.90 -40.67
N ILE A 445 -3.23 38.38 -39.84
CA ILE A 445 -3.02 37.91 -38.48
C ILE A 445 -3.45 39.05 -37.56
N ASP A 446 -4.32 38.75 -36.61
CA ASP A 446 -4.81 39.67 -35.58
C ASP A 446 -4.44 39.08 -34.22
N GLU A 447 -3.91 39.90 -33.32
CA GLU A 447 -3.38 39.47 -32.01
C GLU A 447 -4.16 40.17 -30.90
N THR A 448 -5.26 39.53 -30.47
CA THR A 448 -6.12 40.02 -29.40
C THR A 448 -5.72 39.38 -28.06
N THR A 449 -5.31 40.20 -27.10
CA THR A 449 -5.13 39.77 -25.71
C THR A 449 -6.48 39.79 -24.99
N ASP A 450 -6.97 38.63 -24.55
CA ASP A 450 -8.14 38.56 -23.65
C ASP A 450 -7.80 39.23 -22.30
N MET A 451 -8.58 40.25 -21.91
CA MET A 451 -8.50 40.93 -20.58
C MET A 451 -9.45 40.32 -19.55
#